data_AF-A0A9X0A1D7-F1
#
_entry.id   AF-A0A9X0A1D7-F1
#
_cell.length_a   1.000
_cell.length_b   1.000
_cell.length_c   1.000
_cell.angle_alpha   90.00
_cell.angle_beta   90.00
_cell.angle_gamma   90.00
#
_symmetry.space_group_name_H-M   'P 1'
#
loop_
_entity.id
_entity.type
_entity.pdbx_description
1 polymer ?
#
loop_
_entity_poly.entity_id
_entity_poly.type
_entity_poly.pdbx_seq_one_letter_code
_entity_poly.pdbx_strand_id
1 'polypeptide(L)'
;MGAQKTFQAVKGAITAACGLRNIEENYDEETGVPPPSAMHSYLTAEKDQKYTISIVCGLKPFKEIPGRHHITFPHLPKSPFDLVDIQILEEWMKTSKQKLTRDPDKSRGKCCGAST
;
A
#
# COMPACT_ATOMS: atom_id res chain seq x y z
N MET A 1 11.49 47.97 14.73
CA MET A 1 10.10 47.72 14.27
C MET A 1 10.19 47.03 12.91
N GLY A 2 9.97 45.72 12.86
CA GLY A 2 10.26 44.88 11.68
C GLY A 2 9.08 44.70 10.71
N ALA A 3 9.42 44.48 9.44
CA ALA A 3 8.55 44.36 8.26
C ALA A 3 7.37 43.37 8.35
N GLN A 4 7.29 42.50 9.36
CA GLN A 4 6.12 41.63 9.56
C GLN A 4 4.82 42.40 9.84
N LYS A 5 4.91 43.56 10.51
CA LYS A 5 3.71 44.35 10.87
C LYS A 5 3.06 45.01 9.64
N THR A 6 3.84 45.36 8.62
CA THR A 6 3.34 46.00 7.39
C THR A 6 2.68 45.01 6.46
N PHE A 7 3.24 43.80 6.26
CA PHE A 7 2.59 42.78 5.43
C PHE A 7 1.23 42.35 5.98
N GLN A 8 1.12 42.13 7.28
CA GLN A 8 -0.15 41.74 7.91
C GLN A 8 -1.18 42.87 7.88
N ALA A 9 -0.76 44.12 8.08
CA ALA A 9 -1.64 45.28 7.96
C ALA A 9 -2.15 45.48 6.52
N VAL A 10 -1.27 45.32 5.52
CA VAL A 10 -1.62 45.41 4.10
C VAL A 10 -2.56 44.28 3.71
N LYS A 11 -2.29 43.04 4.14
CA LYS A 11 -3.19 41.90 3.91
C LYS A 11 -4.57 42.16 4.52
N GLY A 12 -4.64 42.63 5.77
CA GLY A 12 -5.90 42.98 6.43
C GLY A 12 -6.67 44.08 5.71
N ALA A 13 -5.98 45.13 5.22
CA ALA A 13 -6.59 46.20 4.46
C ALA A 13 -7.15 45.72 3.10
N ILE A 14 -6.41 44.87 2.38
CA ILE A 14 -6.86 44.29 1.10
C ILE A 14 -8.08 43.39 1.32
N THR A 15 -8.03 42.49 2.31
CA THR A 15 -9.15 41.59 2.63
C THR A 15 -10.40 42.36 3.04
N ALA A 16 -10.27 43.44 3.80
CA ALA A 16 -11.40 44.29 4.21
C ALA A 16 -11.96 45.15 3.07
N ALA A 17 -11.10 45.71 2.21
CA ALA A 17 -11.51 46.61 1.13
C ALA A 17 -12.13 45.87 -0.07
N CYS A 18 -11.68 44.64 -0.35
CA CYS A 18 -12.08 43.91 -1.55
C CYS A 18 -13.36 43.06 -1.35
N GLY A 19 -13.98 43.11 -0.16
CA GLY A 19 -15.20 42.36 0.13
C GLY A 19 -15.02 40.83 0.03
N LEU A 20 -13.78 40.33 0.04
CA LEU A 20 -13.45 38.92 -0.17
C LEU A 20 -14.21 38.01 0.79
N ARG A 21 -14.34 38.45 2.05
CA ARG A 21 -15.10 37.71 3.06
C ARG A 21 -16.58 37.56 2.69
N ASN A 22 -17.21 38.58 2.11
CA ASN A 22 -18.60 38.49 1.67
C ASN A 22 -18.74 37.54 0.47
N ILE A 23 -17.72 37.44 -0.37
CA ILE A 23 -17.70 36.49 -1.50
C ILE A 23 -17.56 35.05 -0.98
N GLU A 24 -16.69 34.83 0.01
CA GLU A 24 -16.53 33.53 0.68
C GLU A 24 -17.82 33.12 1.41
N GLU A 25 -18.41 34.01 2.21
CA GLU A 25 -19.67 33.78 2.93
C GLU A 25 -20.82 33.46 1.95
N ASN A 26 -20.96 34.22 0.87
CA ASN A 26 -22.00 34.00 -0.14
C ASN A 26 -21.75 32.72 -0.96
N TYR A 27 -20.50 32.32 -1.17
CA TYR A 27 -20.17 31.06 -1.85
C TYR A 27 -20.53 29.85 -0.99
N ASP A 28 -20.22 29.89 0.31
CA ASP A 28 -20.54 28.81 1.26
C ASP A 28 -22.06 28.67 1.45
N GLU A 29 -22.80 29.80 1.48
CA GLU A 29 -24.28 29.82 1.54
C GLU A 29 -24.93 29.21 0.29
N GLU A 30 -24.47 29.57 -0.92
CA GLU A 30 -25.02 29.11 -2.20
C GLU A 30 -24.67 27.64 -2.49
N THR A 31 -23.50 27.19 -2.07
CA THR A 31 -23.05 25.80 -2.31
C THR A 31 -23.52 24.82 -1.24
N GLY A 32 -24.05 25.32 -0.12
CA GLY A 32 -24.46 24.51 1.03
C GLY A 32 -23.29 23.73 1.65
N VAL A 33 -22.05 24.15 1.36
CA VAL A 33 -20.84 23.52 1.92
C VAL A 33 -20.69 24.07 3.33
N PRO A 34 -20.84 23.23 4.38
CA PRO A 34 -20.61 23.70 5.73
C PRO A 34 -19.14 24.14 5.87
N PRO A 35 -18.86 25.22 6.59
CA PRO A 35 -17.50 25.66 6.82
C PRO A 35 -16.69 24.50 7.43
N PRO A 36 -15.41 24.35 7.07
CA PRO A 36 -14.60 23.24 7.55
C PRO A 36 -14.65 23.21 9.08
N SER A 37 -15.22 22.11 9.61
CA SER A 37 -15.46 21.95 11.04
C SER A 37 -14.13 21.99 11.78
N ALA A 38 -13.92 23.05 12.55
CA ALA A 38 -12.75 23.19 13.43
C ALA A 38 -12.78 22.22 14.64
N MET A 39 -13.81 21.35 14.76
CA MET A 39 -13.91 20.39 15.86
C MET A 39 -12.80 19.33 15.86
N HIS A 40 -12.16 19.06 14.72
CA HIS A 40 -10.97 18.22 14.67
C HIS A 40 -9.72 19.08 14.84
N SER A 41 -9.50 19.57 16.07
CA SER A 41 -8.19 20.10 16.44
C SER A 41 -7.15 18.98 16.44
N TYR A 42 -5.90 19.27 16.04
CA TYR A 42 -4.79 18.30 16.07
C TYR A 42 -4.61 17.64 17.46
N LEU A 43 -5.02 18.33 18.53
CA LEU A 43 -5.02 17.84 19.91
C LEU A 43 -6.02 16.70 20.16
N THR A 44 -7.10 16.61 19.39
CA THR A 44 -8.09 15.53 19.48
C THR A 44 -7.55 14.25 18.82
N ALA A 45 -6.83 14.41 17.70
CA ALA A 45 -6.25 13.28 16.96
C ALA A 45 -5.17 12.51 17.76
N GLU A 46 -4.37 13.20 18.58
CA GLU A 46 -3.36 12.54 19.41
C GLU A 46 -3.99 11.63 20.47
N LYS A 47 -5.13 12.03 21.04
CA LYS A 47 -5.89 11.21 22.00
C LYS A 47 -6.45 9.97 21.34
N ASP A 48 -7.07 10.14 20.17
CA ASP A 48 -7.64 9.02 19.40
C ASP A 48 -6.56 8.05 18.93
N GLN A 49 -5.38 8.57 18.55
CA GLN A 49 -4.23 7.75 18.19
C GLN A 49 -3.73 6.93 19.39
N LYS A 50 -3.56 7.56 20.57
CA LYS A 50 -3.14 6.85 21.79
C LYS A 50 -4.16 5.79 22.22
N TYR A 51 -5.45 6.09 22.09
CA TYR A 51 -6.53 5.16 22.37
C TYR A 51 -6.53 3.97 21.39
N THR A 52 -6.32 4.23 20.10
CA THR A 52 -6.22 3.16 19.10
C THR A 52 -5.00 2.27 19.36
N ILE A 53 -3.85 2.87 19.71
CA ILE A 53 -2.64 2.12 20.06
C ILE A 53 -2.90 1.22 21.28
N SER A 54 -3.56 1.72 22.33
CA SER A 54 -3.81 0.91 23.54
C SER A 54 -4.71 -0.29 23.24
N ILE A 55 -5.75 -0.12 22.42
CA ILE A 55 -6.60 -1.21 21.96
C ILE A 55 -5.79 -2.25 21.18
N VAL A 56 -5.04 -1.82 20.16
CA VAL A 56 -4.28 -2.72 19.29
C VAL A 56 -3.20 -3.48 20.10
N CYS A 57 -2.51 -2.80 21.01
CA CYS A 57 -1.52 -3.41 21.91
C CYS A 57 -2.15 -4.42 22.87
N GLY A 58 -3.37 -4.18 23.36
CA GLY A 58 -4.11 -5.12 24.21
C GLY A 58 -4.56 -6.37 23.45
N LEU A 59 -5.09 -6.19 22.25
CA LEU A 59 -5.58 -7.28 21.40
C LEU A 59 -4.45 -8.20 20.92
N LYS A 60 -3.21 -7.70 20.80
CA LYS A 60 -2.05 -8.42 20.23
C LYS A 60 -2.44 -9.23 18.98
N PRO A 61 -3.05 -8.61 17.95
CA PRO A 61 -3.66 -9.32 16.83
C PRO A 61 -2.64 -10.15 16.01
N PHE A 62 -1.36 -9.75 16.06
CA PHE A 62 -0.26 -10.35 15.32
C PHE A 62 0.60 -11.30 16.18
N LYS A 63 0.02 -11.98 17.17
CA LYS A 63 0.73 -13.10 17.80
C LYS A 63 1.05 -14.16 16.77
N GLU A 64 2.32 -14.56 16.74
CA GLU A 64 2.74 -15.73 16.01
C GLU A 64 2.13 -16.96 16.70
N ILE A 65 1.23 -17.63 15.98
CA ILE A 65 0.62 -18.88 16.41
C ILE A 65 1.15 -19.95 15.46
N PRO A 66 1.78 -21.03 15.97
CA PRO A 66 2.20 -22.13 15.13
C PRO A 66 0.97 -22.75 14.45
N GLY A 67 1.04 -22.94 13.12
CA GLY A 67 -0.09 -23.48 12.35
C GLY A 67 -1.29 -22.54 12.14
N ARG A 68 -1.13 -21.21 12.27
CA ARG A 68 -2.20 -20.25 11.96
C ARG A 68 -2.60 -20.32 10.49
N HIS A 69 -3.81 -20.82 10.22
CA HIS A 69 -4.46 -20.79 8.90
C HIS A 69 -5.44 -19.61 8.83
N HIS A 70 -5.66 -19.05 7.64
CA HIS A 70 -6.67 -18.01 7.44
C HIS A 70 -8.06 -18.66 7.49
N ILE A 71 -8.95 -18.21 8.37
CA ILE A 71 -10.29 -18.83 8.58
C ILE A 71 -11.10 -18.87 7.27
N THR A 72 -10.98 -17.82 6.45
CA THR A 72 -11.64 -17.72 5.14
C THR A 72 -10.97 -18.57 4.06
N PHE A 73 -9.69 -18.93 4.24
CA PHE A 73 -8.92 -19.70 3.26
C PHE A 73 -8.27 -20.90 3.95
N PRO A 74 -9.06 -21.88 4.43
CA PRO A 74 -8.54 -23.05 5.13
C PRO A 74 -7.64 -23.92 4.25
N HIS A 75 -7.75 -23.78 2.92
CA HIS A 75 -6.94 -24.49 1.94
C HIS A 75 -5.66 -23.76 1.54
N LEU A 76 -5.45 -22.50 1.96
CA LEU A 76 -4.21 -21.81 1.67
C LEU A 76 -3.15 -22.23 2.69
N PRO A 77 -2.04 -22.84 2.24
CA PRO A 77 -0.94 -23.19 3.13
C PRO A 77 -0.30 -21.92 3.70
N LYS A 78 0.26 -22.03 4.91
CA LYS A 78 0.95 -20.90 5.57
C LYS A 78 2.22 -20.52 4.81
N SER A 79 2.89 -21.51 4.24
CA SER A 79 4.08 -21.35 3.41
C SER A 79 3.86 -21.97 2.04
N PRO A 80 4.37 -21.34 0.96
CA PRO A 80 4.33 -21.96 -0.38
C PRO A 80 5.08 -23.31 -0.42
N PHE A 81 5.94 -23.60 0.56
CA PHE A 81 6.64 -24.86 0.69
C PHE A 81 5.84 -25.97 1.38
N ASP A 82 4.74 -25.66 2.08
CA ASP A 82 3.97 -26.69 2.81
C ASP A 82 3.26 -27.67 1.87
N LEU A 83 3.01 -27.27 0.62
CA LEU A 83 2.40 -28.11 -0.42
C LEU A 83 3.43 -28.76 -1.36
N VAL A 84 4.72 -28.48 -1.17
CA VAL A 84 5.75 -28.96 -2.09
C VAL A 84 6.14 -30.38 -1.71
N ASP A 85 5.84 -31.31 -2.61
CA ASP A 85 6.41 -32.66 -2.55
C ASP A 85 7.90 -32.61 -2.95
N ILE A 86 8.77 -32.89 -1.98
CA ILE A 86 10.22 -32.87 -2.15
C ILE A 86 10.66 -33.88 -3.22
N GLN A 87 10.00 -35.04 -3.32
CA GLN A 87 10.38 -36.07 -4.28
C GLN A 87 10.12 -35.60 -5.73
N ILE A 88 8.94 -35.03 -5.97
CA ILE A 88 8.57 -34.46 -7.28
C ILE A 88 9.51 -33.31 -7.65
N LEU A 89 9.84 -32.45 -6.68
CA LEU A 89 10.76 -31.35 -6.89
C LEU A 89 12.16 -31.85 -7.30
N GLU A 90 12.69 -32.86 -6.60
CA GLU A 90 13.99 -33.43 -6.90
C GLU A 90 14.04 -34.10 -8.29
N GLU A 91 12.98 -34.82 -8.67
CA GLU A 91 12.85 -35.40 -10.00
C GLU A 91 12.85 -34.31 -11.08
N TRP A 92 12.05 -33.26 -10.89
CA TRP A 92 12.01 -32.13 -11.80
C TRP A 92 13.38 -31.44 -11.94
N MET A 93 14.11 -31.25 -10.83
CA MET A 93 15.45 -30.67 -10.86
C MET A 93 16.43 -31.55 -11.65
N LYS A 94 16.39 -32.88 -11.48
CA LYS A 94 17.24 -33.82 -12.23
C LYS A 94 16.96 -33.77 -13.72
N THR A 95 15.68 -33.82 -14.11
CA THR A 95 15.28 -33.73 -15.52
C THR A 95 15.65 -32.38 -16.14
N SER A 96 15.45 -31.29 -15.41
CA SER A 96 15.76 -29.94 -15.88
C SER A 96 17.27 -29.73 -16.06
N LYS A 97 18.10 -30.21 -15.13
CA LYS A 97 19.56 -30.21 -15.29
C LYS A 97 19.98 -31.00 -16.53
N GLN A 98 19.44 -32.20 -16.72
CA GLN A 98 19.73 -33.03 -17.90
C GLN A 98 19.34 -32.35 -19.22
N LYS A 99 18.22 -31.62 -19.25
CA LYS A 99 17.77 -30.85 -20.42
C LYS A 99 18.71 -29.67 -20.72
N LEU A 100 19.23 -28.99 -19.70
CA LEU A 100 20.15 -27.88 -19.86
C LEU A 100 21.57 -28.33 -20.26
N THR A 101 22.00 -29.51 -19.78
CA THR A 101 23.29 -30.10 -20.18
C THR A 101 23.24 -30.81 -21.54
N ARG A 102 22.03 -31.04 -22.08
CA ARG A 102 21.86 -31.54 -23.45
C ARG A 102 22.05 -30.37 -24.41
N ASP A 103 23.12 -30.48 -25.17
CA ASP A 103 23.58 -29.52 -26.17
C ASP A 103 22.43 -29.04 -27.09
N PRO A 104 22.09 -27.73 -27.13
CA PRO A 104 21.00 -27.21 -27.95
C PRO A 104 21.27 -27.30 -29.47
N ASP A 105 22.50 -27.64 -29.87
CA ASP A 105 22.92 -27.68 -31.27
C ASP A 105 22.83 -29.10 -31.91
N LYS A 106 22.69 -30.17 -31.11
CA LYS A 106 22.77 -31.54 -31.65
C LYS A 106 21.48 -32.01 -32.33
N SER A 107 20.36 -31.32 -32.18
CA SER A 107 19.08 -31.67 -32.81
C SER A 107 18.82 -30.97 -34.15
N ARG A 108 19.70 -30.07 -34.62
CA ARG A 108 19.58 -29.42 -35.95
C ARG A 108 20.43 -30.07 -37.06
N GLY A 109 21.02 -31.25 -36.80
CA GLY A 109 22.01 -31.86 -37.69
C GLY A 109 21.60 -33.18 -38.36
N LYS A 110 20.30 -33.51 -38.45
CA LYS A 110 19.87 -34.77 -39.11
C LYS A 110 18.73 -34.54 -40.11
N CYS A 111 18.94 -33.60 -41.04
CA CYS A 111 18.22 -33.59 -42.30
C CYS A 111 19.00 -34.45 -43.32
N CYS A 112 18.41 -35.60 -43.64
CA CYS A 112 18.50 -36.37 -44.89
C CYS A 112 19.88 -36.49 -45.56
N GLY A 113 20.52 -37.65 -45.37
CA GLY A 113 21.58 -38.15 -46.25
C GLY A 113 21.68 -39.67 -46.16
N ALA A 114 21.23 -40.35 -47.23
CA ALA A 114 21.56 -41.71 -47.70
C ALA A 114 20.31 -42.27 -48.43
N SER A 115 20.26 -42.25 -49.76
CA SER A 115 20.84 -43.24 -50.68
C SER A 115 19.82 -44.33 -51.05
N THR A 116 19.29 -44.24 -52.26
CA THR A 116 19.36 -45.26 -53.33
C THR A 116 19.05 -44.60 -54.65
#